data_AF-A0A7K1JX70-F1
#
_entry.id   AF-A0A7K1JX70-F1
#
_cell.length_a   1.000
_cell.length_b   1.000
_cell.length_c   1.000
_cell.angle_alpha   90.00
_cell.angle_beta   90.00
_cell.angle_gamma   90.00
#
_symmetry.space_group_name_H-M   'P 1'
#
loop_
_entity.id
_entity.type
_entity.pdbx_description
1 polymer ?
#
loop_
_entity_poly.entity_id
_entity_poly.type
_entity_poly.pdbx_seq_one_letter_code
_entity_poly.pdbx_strand_id
1 'polypeptide(L)'
;MSSDGSHSGHRVERLAHEMTEDVLAAEKHLPSWLRPGAPESRIPVLLALIAAIGLQLAIPAQFNLTPRWPLPVLESALLIVLVVLNPIRLTRSTTLGRWATYLLIAAITVDNTTSAALLDYRIVSGQMGDNPRVLLGSGLAIFITNVIVFGMWYWEFDRGGPFARHTTERPHPDFMFPQMANPELAPPNWRPKFPDYLYVSFTNVVAFSPTDTMPMSRWAKMLMTLQSMVALSTVALVLARAVNILS
;
A
#
# COMPACT_ATOMS: atom_id res chain seq x y z
N MET A 1 -39.49 40.24 38.93
CA MET A 1 -38.08 39.94 38.60
C MET A 1 -38.03 38.63 37.82
N SER A 2 -38.06 38.68 36.49
CA SER A 2 -37.76 37.55 35.59
C SER A 2 -37.55 38.12 34.19
N SER A 3 -36.34 38.61 33.91
CA SER A 3 -35.95 39.08 32.57
C SER A 3 -34.42 39.12 32.44
N ASP A 4 -33.72 38.08 32.88
CA ASP A 4 -32.24 38.03 32.78
C ASP A 4 -31.72 36.70 32.17
N GLY A 5 -32.59 35.73 31.90
CA GLY A 5 -32.21 34.44 31.30
C GLY A 5 -32.02 34.48 29.78
N SER A 6 -32.71 35.38 29.07
CA SER A 6 -32.72 35.42 27.59
C SER A 6 -31.44 36.02 26.99
N HIS A 7 -30.85 37.04 27.64
CA HIS A 7 -29.66 37.72 27.14
C HIS A 7 -28.38 36.86 27.22
N SER A 8 -28.31 35.94 28.18
CA SER A 8 -27.17 35.04 28.35
C SER A 8 -27.14 33.94 27.28
N GLY A 9 -28.30 33.35 26.94
CA GLY A 9 -28.43 32.33 25.89
C GLY A 9 -27.98 32.81 24.51
N HIS A 10 -28.42 34.00 24.09
CA HIS A 10 -28.03 34.59 22.79
C HIS A 10 -26.55 35.00 22.69
N ARG A 11 -25.85 35.13 23.83
CA ARG A 11 -24.40 35.40 23.85
C ARG A 11 -23.60 34.11 23.71
N VAL A 12 -24.05 33.04 24.37
CA VAL A 12 -23.45 31.70 24.23
C VAL A 12 -23.64 31.15 22.81
N GLU A 13 -24.82 31.32 22.22
CA GLU A 13 -25.09 30.89 20.84
C GLU A 13 -24.23 31.65 19.81
N ARG A 14 -24.06 32.97 19.99
CA ARG A 14 -23.18 33.76 19.11
C ARG A 14 -21.72 33.37 19.23
N LEU A 15 -21.22 33.19 20.45
CA LEU A 15 -19.84 32.74 20.67
C LEU A 15 -19.62 31.34 20.09
N ALA A 16 -20.57 30.42 20.25
CA ALA A 16 -20.50 29.10 19.64
C ALA A 16 -20.48 29.19 18.10
N HIS A 17 -21.26 30.11 17.52
CA HIS A 17 -21.29 30.30 16.07
C HIS A 17 -19.99 30.93 15.54
N GLU A 18 -19.47 31.98 16.18
CA GLU A 18 -18.18 32.59 15.86
C GLU A 18 -17.03 31.58 15.98
N MET A 19 -16.98 30.81 17.07
CA MET A 19 -15.98 29.74 17.23
C MET A 19 -16.09 28.67 16.14
N THR A 20 -17.31 28.34 15.70
CA THR A 20 -17.52 27.36 14.63
C THR A 20 -17.06 27.93 13.29
N GLU A 21 -17.36 29.19 12.98
CA GLU A 21 -16.87 29.85 11.77
C GLU A 21 -15.35 29.98 11.75
N ASP A 22 -14.73 30.33 12.88
CA ASP A 22 -13.27 30.43 13.01
C ASP A 22 -12.59 29.06 12.81
N VAL A 23 -13.17 27.99 13.36
CA VAL A 23 -12.67 26.62 13.16
C VAL A 23 -12.80 26.19 11.70
N LEU A 24 -13.93 26.47 11.06
CA LEU A 24 -14.15 26.16 9.64
C LEU A 24 -13.23 26.98 8.73
N ALA A 25 -12.96 28.24 9.08
CA ALA A 25 -12.00 29.09 8.39
C ALA A 25 -10.58 28.55 8.55
N ALA A 26 -10.18 28.14 9.75
CA ALA A 26 -8.87 27.52 10.01
C ALA A 26 -8.71 26.19 9.26
N GLU A 27 -9.75 25.36 9.17
CA GLU A 27 -9.73 24.08 8.45
C GLU A 27 -9.53 24.25 6.94
N LYS A 28 -10.04 25.33 6.34
CA LYS A 28 -9.78 25.66 4.93
C LYS A 28 -8.31 25.95 4.65
N HIS A 29 -7.59 26.51 5.62
CA HIS A 29 -6.15 26.80 5.49
C HIS A 29 -5.26 25.57 5.69
N LEU A 30 -5.78 24.48 6.24
CA LEU A 30 -5.06 23.22 6.29
C LEU A 30 -4.95 22.62 4.89
N PRO A 31 -3.78 22.04 4.53
CA PRO A 31 -3.63 21.24 3.33
C PRO A 31 -4.72 20.16 3.23
N SER A 32 -5.22 19.90 2.03
CA SER A 32 -6.32 18.97 1.78
C SER A 32 -6.08 17.56 2.33
N TRP A 33 -4.83 17.12 2.36
CA TRP A 33 -4.43 15.83 2.94
C TRP A 33 -4.36 15.82 4.47
N LEU A 34 -4.35 16.98 5.15
CA LEU A 34 -4.38 17.10 6.61
C LEU A 34 -5.80 17.34 7.17
N ARG A 35 -6.80 17.55 6.32
CA ARG A 35 -8.19 17.77 6.76
C ARG A 35 -8.84 16.43 7.18
N PRO A 36 -9.60 16.40 8.28
CA PRO A 36 -10.46 15.27 8.62
C PRO A 36 -11.38 14.92 7.45
N GLY A 37 -11.70 13.64 7.26
CA GLY A 37 -12.64 13.27 6.21
C GLY A 37 -13.12 11.84 6.28
N ALA A 38 -14.04 11.51 5.36
CA ALA A 38 -14.75 10.25 5.36
C ALA A 38 -13.80 9.02 5.35
N PRO A 39 -14.18 7.92 6.03
CA PRO A 39 -13.41 6.68 6.04
C PRO A 39 -13.02 6.20 4.64
N GLU A 40 -11.76 5.82 4.45
CA GLU A 40 -11.28 5.26 3.19
C GLU A 40 -11.95 3.89 2.90
N SER A 41 -12.12 3.59 1.60
CA SER A 41 -12.62 2.29 1.13
C SER A 41 -11.48 1.28 1.07
N ARG A 42 -11.70 0.07 1.60
CA ARG A 42 -10.72 -1.03 1.52
C ARG A 42 -10.81 -1.84 0.23
N ILE A 43 -11.82 -1.58 -0.62
CA ILE A 43 -12.05 -2.37 -1.84
C ILE A 43 -10.81 -2.47 -2.73
N PRO A 44 -10.07 -1.37 -3.04
CA PRO A 44 -8.89 -1.46 -3.89
C PRO A 44 -7.79 -2.35 -3.31
N VAL A 45 -7.59 -2.30 -1.98
CA VAL A 45 -6.60 -3.11 -1.26
C VAL A 45 -7.02 -4.58 -1.26
N LEU A 46 -8.29 -4.88 -1.01
CA LEU A 46 -8.82 -6.25 -1.06
C LEU A 46 -8.71 -6.84 -2.46
N LEU A 47 -9.02 -6.07 -3.50
CA LEU A 47 -8.85 -6.52 -4.89
C LEU A 47 -7.38 -6.80 -5.21
N ALA A 48 -6.47 -5.94 -4.75
CA ALA A 48 -5.04 -6.17 -4.93
C ALA A 48 -4.54 -7.40 -4.15
N LEU A 49 -5.01 -7.63 -2.92
CA LEU A 49 -4.71 -8.84 -2.15
C LEU A 49 -5.20 -10.11 -2.86
N ILE A 50 -6.45 -10.10 -3.33
CA ILE A 50 -7.02 -11.23 -4.07
C ILE A 50 -6.22 -11.46 -5.37
N ALA A 51 -5.82 -10.39 -6.06
CA ALA A 51 -4.98 -10.50 -7.24
C ALA A 51 -3.61 -11.12 -6.91
N ALA A 52 -2.93 -10.66 -5.85
CA ALA A 52 -1.65 -11.21 -5.42
C ALA A 52 -1.74 -12.72 -5.10
N ILE A 53 -2.73 -13.12 -4.30
CA ILE A 53 -2.97 -14.54 -3.98
C ILE A 53 -3.30 -15.33 -5.24
N GLY A 54 -4.13 -14.80 -6.13
CA GLY A 54 -4.47 -15.43 -7.41
C GLY A 54 -3.25 -15.64 -8.31
N LEU A 55 -2.36 -14.65 -8.39
CA LEU A 55 -1.09 -14.75 -9.12
C LEU A 55 -0.18 -15.83 -8.53
N GLN A 56 -0.11 -15.91 -7.21
CA GLN A 56 0.70 -16.90 -6.48
C GLN A 56 0.20 -18.33 -6.74
N LEU A 57 -1.12 -18.53 -6.76
CA LEU A 57 -1.76 -19.82 -7.09
C LEU A 57 -1.58 -20.20 -8.57
N ALA A 58 -1.38 -19.22 -9.46
CA ALA A 58 -1.17 -19.46 -10.89
C ALA A 58 0.27 -19.88 -11.23
N ILE A 59 1.23 -19.77 -10.29
CA ILE A 59 2.63 -20.17 -10.51
C ILE A 59 2.71 -21.72 -10.57
N PRO A 60 3.23 -22.31 -11.66
CA PRO A 60 3.28 -23.76 -11.82
C PRO A 60 4.08 -24.45 -10.72
N ALA A 61 3.55 -25.57 -10.19
CA ALA A 61 4.09 -26.31 -9.04
C ALA A 61 5.55 -26.78 -9.15
N GLN A 62 6.13 -26.76 -10.35
CA GLN A 62 7.51 -27.16 -10.64
C GLN A 62 8.58 -26.15 -10.20
N PHE A 63 8.20 -24.93 -9.79
CA PHE A 63 9.14 -23.94 -9.23
C PHE A 63 9.27 -23.97 -7.70
N ASN A 64 8.57 -24.89 -7.03
CA ASN A 64 8.43 -24.85 -5.57
C ASN A 64 9.26 -25.94 -4.89
N LEU A 65 10.12 -25.55 -3.94
CA LEU A 65 10.90 -26.45 -3.08
C LEU A 65 10.25 -26.71 -1.70
N THR A 66 9.10 -26.07 -1.41
CA THR A 66 8.47 -26.10 -0.07
C THR A 66 7.07 -26.73 -0.14
N PRO A 67 6.62 -27.49 0.88
CA PRO A 67 5.23 -27.92 0.98
C PRO A 67 4.28 -26.72 0.83
N ARG A 68 3.34 -26.84 -0.12
CA ARG A 68 2.60 -25.74 -0.78
C ARG A 68 1.53 -25.06 0.07
N TRP A 69 1.23 -25.63 1.23
CA TRP A 69 -0.03 -25.39 1.91
C TRP A 69 0.03 -24.41 3.07
N PRO A 70 1.05 -24.41 3.95
CA PRO A 70 0.95 -23.65 5.19
C PRO A 70 0.90 -22.13 4.94
N LEU A 71 1.66 -21.61 3.98
CA LEU A 71 1.69 -20.17 3.68
C LEU A 71 0.42 -19.68 2.95
N PRO A 72 0.00 -20.26 1.80
CA PRO A 72 -1.24 -19.83 1.15
C PRO A 72 -2.50 -20.07 1.98
N VAL A 73 -2.54 -21.14 2.80
CA VAL A 73 -3.66 -21.38 3.73
C VAL A 73 -3.67 -20.31 4.82
N LEU A 74 -2.50 -19.97 5.37
CA LEU A 74 -2.38 -18.90 6.36
C LEU A 74 -2.80 -17.54 5.78
N GLU A 75 -2.34 -17.21 4.57
CA GLU A 75 -2.73 -15.98 3.86
C GLU A 75 -4.22 -15.93 3.59
N SER A 76 -4.81 -17.04 3.11
CA SER A 76 -6.25 -17.16 2.85
C SER A 76 -7.05 -17.03 4.15
N ALA A 77 -6.60 -17.67 5.23
CA ALA A 77 -7.24 -17.57 6.54
C ALA A 77 -7.18 -16.14 7.10
N LEU A 78 -6.02 -15.48 7.01
CA LEU A 78 -5.83 -14.08 7.41
C LEU A 78 -6.69 -13.14 6.58
N LEU A 79 -6.80 -13.37 5.27
CA LEU A 79 -7.69 -12.61 4.38
C LEU A 79 -9.14 -12.77 4.81
N ILE A 80 -9.60 -14.00 5.08
CA ILE A 80 -10.97 -14.27 5.55
C ILE A 80 -11.23 -13.52 6.86
N VAL A 81 -10.32 -13.62 7.84
CA VAL A 81 -10.43 -12.89 9.11
C VAL A 81 -10.54 -11.39 8.87
N LEU A 82 -9.74 -10.83 7.97
CA LEU A 82 -9.73 -9.39 7.69
C LEU A 82 -11.01 -8.92 6.99
N VAL A 83 -11.55 -9.72 6.06
CA VAL A 83 -12.83 -9.46 5.38
C VAL A 83 -13.99 -9.54 6.37
N VAL A 84 -13.98 -10.51 7.29
CA VAL A 84 -15.04 -10.67 8.32
C VAL A 84 -14.99 -9.53 9.34
N LEU A 85 -13.81 -9.10 9.77
CA LEU A 85 -13.67 -8.06 10.79
C LEU A 85 -14.03 -6.66 10.30
N ASN A 86 -13.77 -6.32 9.03
CA ASN A 86 -14.06 -4.97 8.51
C ASN A 86 -14.20 -4.94 6.97
N PRO A 87 -15.38 -5.33 6.44
CA PRO A 87 -15.49 -5.73 5.03
C PRO A 87 -15.35 -4.60 4.01
N ILE A 88 -15.67 -3.33 4.34
CA ILE A 88 -15.83 -2.29 3.31
C ILE A 88 -15.26 -0.92 3.71
N ARG A 89 -15.49 -0.46 4.95
CA ARG A 89 -15.09 0.89 5.40
C ARG A 89 -14.25 0.84 6.66
N LEU A 90 -13.15 1.60 6.66
CA LEU A 90 -12.27 1.82 7.81
C LEU A 90 -12.96 2.66 8.92
N THR A 91 -14.01 2.11 9.53
CA THR A 91 -14.85 2.84 10.52
C THR A 91 -14.36 2.68 11.96
N ARG A 92 -13.69 1.56 12.28
CA ARG A 92 -13.08 1.32 13.59
C ARG A 92 -11.68 0.71 13.43
N SER A 93 -10.70 1.34 14.08
CA SER A 93 -9.36 0.77 14.25
C SER A 93 -9.42 -0.27 15.35
N THR A 94 -9.24 -1.55 15.02
CA THR A 94 -8.96 -2.59 16.01
C THR A 94 -7.48 -2.95 15.93
N THR A 95 -6.83 -3.07 17.09
CA THR A 95 -5.42 -3.48 17.18
C THR A 95 -5.20 -4.83 16.49
N LEU A 96 -6.13 -5.78 16.69
CA LEU A 96 -6.11 -7.09 16.03
C LEU A 96 -6.15 -6.97 14.50
N GLY A 97 -7.06 -6.14 13.95
CA GLY A 97 -7.17 -5.97 12.50
C GLY A 97 -5.91 -5.37 11.90
N ARG A 98 -5.26 -4.41 12.58
CA ARG A 98 -3.99 -3.81 12.16
C ARG A 98 -2.85 -4.84 12.13
N TRP A 99 -2.69 -5.61 13.22
CA TRP A 99 -1.67 -6.65 13.28
C TRP A 99 -1.93 -7.77 12.28
N ALA A 100 -3.18 -8.16 12.06
CA ALA A 100 -3.54 -9.13 11.03
C ALA A 100 -3.17 -8.65 9.62
N THR A 101 -3.43 -7.37 9.29
CA THR A 101 -2.97 -6.77 8.02
C THR A 101 -1.44 -6.85 7.89
N TYR A 102 -0.70 -6.44 8.93
CA TYR A 102 0.77 -6.47 8.89
C TYR A 102 1.32 -7.88 8.72
N LEU A 103 0.76 -8.86 9.44
CA LEU A 103 1.16 -10.25 9.32
C LEU A 103 0.87 -10.81 7.92
N LEU A 104 -0.27 -10.45 7.33
CA LEU A 104 -0.64 -10.88 5.98
C LEU A 104 0.33 -10.29 4.93
N ILE A 105 0.55 -8.97 4.94
CA ILE A 105 1.47 -8.33 3.98
C ILE A 105 2.89 -8.87 4.17
N ALA A 106 3.34 -9.08 5.41
CA ALA A 106 4.65 -9.68 5.70
C ALA A 106 4.77 -11.12 5.18
N ALA A 107 3.75 -11.95 5.36
CA ALA A 107 3.73 -13.32 4.86
C ALA A 107 3.89 -13.35 3.33
N ILE A 108 3.09 -12.55 2.61
CA ILE A 108 3.18 -12.48 1.14
C ILE A 108 4.54 -11.92 0.69
N THR A 109 5.09 -10.94 1.42
CA THR A 109 6.43 -10.39 1.12
C THR A 109 7.51 -11.48 1.24
N VAL A 110 7.48 -12.26 2.31
CA VAL A 110 8.46 -13.33 2.57
C VAL A 110 8.34 -14.42 1.52
N ASP A 111 7.11 -14.84 1.19
CA ASP A 111 6.87 -15.88 0.19
C ASP A 111 7.34 -15.43 -1.20
N ASN A 112 6.96 -14.23 -1.63
CA ASN A 112 7.37 -13.66 -2.91
C ASN A 112 8.89 -13.46 -3.00
N THR A 113 9.53 -12.98 -1.93
CA THR A 113 11.00 -12.80 -1.89
C THR A 113 11.73 -14.15 -1.93
N THR A 114 11.20 -15.17 -1.26
CA THR A 114 11.76 -16.53 -1.30
C THR A 114 11.62 -17.13 -2.70
N SER A 115 10.47 -16.92 -3.33
CA SER A 115 10.21 -17.33 -4.71
C SER A 115 11.17 -16.65 -5.70
N ALA A 116 11.41 -15.35 -5.53
CA ALA A 116 12.41 -14.58 -6.29
C ALA A 116 13.82 -15.15 -6.11
N ALA A 117 14.28 -15.32 -4.88
CA ALA A 117 15.62 -15.85 -4.58
C ALA A 117 15.82 -17.27 -5.13
N LEU A 118 14.78 -18.10 -5.08
CA LEU A 118 14.84 -19.46 -5.62
C LEU A 118 14.88 -19.47 -7.15
N LEU A 119 14.07 -18.63 -7.79
CA LEU A 119 14.09 -18.43 -9.23
C LEU A 119 15.50 -18.01 -9.67
N ASP A 120 16.07 -17.00 -9.01
CA ASP A 120 17.41 -16.50 -9.27
C ASP A 120 18.47 -17.61 -9.09
N TYR A 121 18.41 -18.36 -7.98
CA TYR A 121 19.32 -19.49 -7.73
C TYR A 121 19.25 -20.56 -8.81
N ARG A 122 18.05 -20.94 -9.26
CA ARG A 122 17.85 -21.97 -10.31
C ARG A 122 18.33 -21.50 -11.67
N ILE A 123 18.22 -20.20 -11.98
CA ILE A 123 18.76 -19.62 -13.21
C ILE A 123 20.29 -19.68 -13.18
N VAL A 124 20.92 -19.26 -12.08
CA VAL A 124 22.38 -19.22 -11.94
C VAL A 124 23.01 -20.61 -11.86
N SER A 125 22.35 -21.57 -11.20
CA SER A 125 22.83 -22.95 -11.08
C SER A 125 22.58 -23.82 -12.33
N GLY A 126 21.94 -23.28 -13.37
CA GLY A 126 21.64 -24.02 -14.60
C GLY A 126 20.57 -25.11 -14.43
N GLN A 127 19.88 -25.16 -13.29
CA GLN A 127 18.85 -26.18 -12.99
C GLN A 127 17.47 -25.84 -13.59
N MET A 128 17.35 -24.70 -14.28
CA MET A 128 16.14 -24.32 -15.01
C MET A 128 16.03 -25.05 -16.34
N GLY A 129 14.95 -25.81 -16.51
CA GLY A 129 14.60 -26.46 -17.78
C GLY A 129 14.33 -25.46 -18.91
N ASP A 130 14.45 -25.92 -20.15
CA ASP A 130 14.47 -25.11 -21.38
C ASP A 130 13.10 -24.58 -21.83
N ASN A 131 12.24 -24.15 -20.91
CA ASN A 131 10.92 -23.60 -21.25
C ASN A 131 10.82 -22.08 -20.95
N PRO A 132 11.06 -21.21 -21.96
CA PRO A 132 11.02 -19.76 -21.80
C PRO A 132 9.69 -19.22 -21.27
N ARG A 133 8.57 -19.83 -21.69
CA ARG A 133 7.22 -19.35 -21.31
C ARG A 133 7.02 -19.42 -19.81
N VAL A 134 7.55 -20.47 -19.21
CA VAL A 134 7.37 -20.73 -17.80
C VAL A 134 8.29 -19.85 -16.96
N LEU A 135 9.52 -19.64 -17.43
CA LEU A 135 10.46 -18.71 -16.82
C LEU A 135 9.90 -17.28 -16.79
N LEU A 136 9.45 -16.79 -17.95
CA LEU A 136 8.86 -15.47 -18.10
C LEU A 136 7.57 -15.32 -17.29
N GLY A 137 6.70 -16.34 -17.31
CA GLY A 137 5.47 -16.35 -16.51
C GLY A 137 5.72 -16.28 -15.02
N SER A 138 6.69 -17.04 -14.51
CA SER A 138 7.06 -17.04 -13.09
C SER A 138 7.71 -15.72 -12.67
N GLY A 139 8.65 -15.21 -13.47
CA GLY A 139 9.28 -13.91 -13.24
C GLY A 139 8.28 -12.75 -13.25
N LEU A 140 7.34 -12.75 -14.20
CA LEU A 140 6.28 -11.74 -14.27
C LEU A 140 5.34 -11.83 -13.07
N ALA A 141 4.97 -13.04 -12.63
CA ALA A 141 4.13 -13.22 -11.45
C ALA A 141 4.79 -12.68 -10.18
N ILE A 142 6.07 -13.02 -9.97
CA ILE A 142 6.87 -12.51 -8.83
C ILE A 142 7.00 -10.99 -8.89
N PHE A 143 7.23 -10.44 -10.08
CA PHE A 143 7.32 -8.99 -10.30
C PHE A 143 6.01 -8.28 -9.94
N ILE A 144 4.87 -8.76 -10.45
CA ILE A 144 3.56 -8.15 -10.18
C ILE A 144 3.21 -8.26 -8.69
N THR A 145 3.44 -9.41 -8.06
CA THR A 145 3.22 -9.59 -6.62
C THR A 145 4.11 -8.66 -5.80
N ASN A 146 5.37 -8.46 -6.21
CA ASN A 146 6.27 -7.50 -5.56
C ASN A 146 5.70 -6.07 -5.59
N VAL A 147 5.19 -5.63 -6.75
CA VAL A 147 4.55 -4.32 -6.90
C VAL A 147 3.30 -4.20 -6.02
N ILE A 148 2.46 -5.23 -5.98
CA ILE A 148 1.24 -5.20 -5.16
C ILE A 148 1.58 -5.10 -3.67
N VAL A 149 2.47 -5.97 -3.19
CA VAL A 149 2.79 -6.11 -1.77
C VAL A 149 3.51 -4.87 -1.23
N PHE A 150 4.45 -4.31 -1.98
CA PHE A 150 5.10 -3.07 -1.56
C PHE A 150 4.18 -1.85 -1.69
N GLY A 151 3.28 -1.80 -2.67
CA GLY A 151 2.20 -0.80 -2.71
C GLY A 151 1.32 -0.84 -1.46
N MET A 152 1.01 -2.04 -0.95
CA MET A 152 0.31 -2.20 0.33
C MET A 152 1.14 -1.74 1.53
N TRP A 153 2.44 -2.06 1.59
CA TRP A 153 3.32 -1.55 2.64
C TRP A 153 3.37 -0.03 2.66
N TYR A 154 3.51 0.61 1.50
CA TYR A 154 3.53 2.07 1.39
C TYR A 154 2.22 2.68 1.87
N TRP A 155 1.08 2.12 1.43
CA TRP A 155 -0.23 2.60 1.87
C TRP A 155 -0.48 2.39 3.37
N GLU A 156 -0.06 1.26 3.96
CA GLU A 156 -0.34 0.94 5.36
C GLU A 156 0.62 1.63 6.35
N PHE A 157 1.83 1.99 5.93
CA PHE A 157 2.78 2.71 6.79
C PHE A 157 2.72 4.23 6.67
N ASP A 158 2.38 4.77 5.49
CA ASP A 158 2.39 6.21 5.29
C ASP A 158 1.46 6.91 6.30
N ARG A 159 2.03 7.89 7.02
CA ARG A 159 1.38 8.68 8.07
C ARG A 159 0.78 7.84 9.19
N GLY A 160 1.36 6.67 9.47
CA GLY A 160 0.91 5.77 10.53
C GLY A 160 -0.27 4.87 10.14
N GLY A 161 -0.63 4.87 8.85
CA GLY A 161 -1.65 4.01 8.24
C GLY A 161 -2.99 4.70 8.00
N PRO A 162 -3.92 3.99 7.34
CA PRO A 162 -5.19 4.55 6.89
C PRO A 162 -6.02 5.19 8.01
N PHE A 163 -6.01 4.61 9.21
CA PHE A 163 -6.74 5.16 10.35
C PHE A 163 -6.11 6.44 10.91
N ALA A 164 -4.78 6.51 11.03
CA ALA A 164 -4.07 7.68 11.54
C ALA A 164 -4.08 8.86 10.53
N ARG A 165 -4.22 8.56 9.23
CA ARG A 165 -4.44 9.57 8.19
C ARG A 165 -5.75 10.34 8.36
N HIS A 166 -6.75 9.76 9.03
CA HIS A 166 -8.04 10.42 9.29
C HIS A 166 -8.02 11.39 10.47
N THR A 167 -7.17 11.15 11.48
CA THR A 167 -7.15 11.89 12.75
C THR A 167 -6.07 12.97 12.82
N THR A 168 -5.31 13.19 11.74
CA THR A 168 -4.23 14.19 11.65
C THR A 168 -3.17 14.03 12.75
N GLU A 169 -3.01 12.83 13.30
CA GLU A 169 -2.05 12.52 14.37
C GLU A 169 -0.59 12.66 13.91
N ARG A 170 -0.32 12.54 12.61
CA ARG A 170 1.01 12.65 12.00
C ARG A 170 1.00 13.66 10.85
N PRO A 171 1.49 14.90 11.08
CA PRO A 171 1.47 15.96 10.08
C PRO A 171 2.52 15.78 8.99
N HIS A 172 3.62 15.09 9.28
CA HIS A 172 4.70 14.84 8.31
C HIS A 172 4.42 13.57 7.48
N PRO A 173 4.34 13.67 6.14
CA PRO A 173 4.13 12.51 5.28
C PRO A 173 5.39 11.65 5.15
N ASP A 174 5.22 10.33 4.98
CA ASP A 174 6.33 9.43 4.64
C ASP A 174 6.62 9.48 3.12
N PHE A 175 5.60 9.77 2.32
CA PHE A 175 5.69 9.99 0.88
C PHE A 175 5.13 11.36 0.47
N MET A 176 5.93 12.16 -0.22
CA MET A 176 5.50 13.44 -0.77
C MET A 176 5.06 13.26 -2.23
N PHE A 177 3.75 13.29 -2.45
CA PHE A 177 3.15 13.19 -3.77
C PHE A 177 3.17 14.55 -4.50
N PRO A 178 3.18 14.58 -5.85
CA PRO A 178 3.17 15.82 -6.62
C PRO A 178 2.01 16.76 -6.30
N GLN A 179 0.84 16.19 -6.02
CA GLN A 179 -0.38 16.92 -5.63
C GLN A 179 -0.25 17.59 -4.26
N MET A 180 0.66 17.11 -3.41
CA MET A 180 0.99 17.79 -2.14
C MET A 180 1.95 18.96 -2.36
N ALA A 181 2.89 18.83 -3.29
CA ALA A 181 3.84 19.89 -3.64
C ALA A 181 3.18 21.02 -4.45
N ASN A 182 2.19 20.68 -5.28
CA ASN A 182 1.45 21.62 -6.13
C ASN A 182 -0.07 21.53 -5.88
N PRO A 183 -0.58 22.06 -4.75
CA PRO A 183 -2.00 21.93 -4.38
C PRO A 183 -2.98 22.55 -5.39
N GLU A 184 -2.53 23.54 -6.16
CA GLU A 184 -3.32 24.22 -7.20
C GLU A 184 -3.67 23.30 -8.38
N LEU A 185 -2.85 22.27 -8.62
CA LEU A 185 -3.07 21.26 -9.67
C LEU A 185 -3.88 20.06 -9.16
N ALA A 186 -4.25 20.05 -7.88
CA ALA A 186 -4.96 18.96 -7.24
C ALA A 186 -6.43 19.33 -6.96
N PRO A 187 -7.36 18.35 -7.00
CA PRO A 187 -8.71 18.58 -6.50
C PRO A 187 -8.72 19.12 -5.06
N PRO A 188 -9.67 20.00 -4.67
CA PRO A 188 -9.66 20.68 -3.37
C PRO A 188 -9.63 19.77 -2.13
N ASN A 189 -10.06 18.52 -2.27
CA ASN A 189 -10.10 17.49 -1.21
C ASN A 189 -9.24 16.26 -1.55
N TRP A 190 -8.27 16.43 -2.43
CA TRP A 190 -7.36 15.35 -2.81
C TRP A 190 -6.59 14.83 -1.61
N ARG A 191 -6.43 13.50 -1.57
CA ARG A 191 -5.63 12.77 -0.60
C ARG A 191 -5.11 11.51 -1.28
N PRO A 192 -3.91 11.03 -0.93
CA PRO A 192 -3.40 9.81 -1.51
C PRO A 192 -4.28 8.63 -1.05
N LYS A 193 -4.64 7.78 -2.00
CA LYS A 193 -5.38 6.53 -1.79
C LYS A 193 -4.52 5.38 -2.28
N PHE A 194 -4.92 4.15 -1.96
CA PHE A 194 -4.17 2.94 -2.34
C PHE A 194 -3.67 2.90 -3.81
N PRO A 195 -4.46 3.29 -4.85
CA PRO A 195 -3.96 3.32 -6.22
C PRO A 195 -2.75 4.22 -6.44
N ASP A 196 -2.64 5.34 -5.71
CA ASP A 196 -1.48 6.24 -5.78
C ASP A 196 -0.21 5.53 -5.26
N TYR A 197 -0.32 4.76 -4.17
CA TYR A 197 0.80 3.96 -3.64
C TYR A 197 1.17 2.78 -4.54
N LEU A 198 0.18 2.16 -5.20
CA LEU A 198 0.44 1.10 -6.17
C LEU A 198 1.20 1.66 -7.39
N TYR A 199 0.82 2.85 -7.86
CA TYR A 199 1.56 3.56 -8.90
C TYR A 199 3.00 3.85 -8.46
N VAL A 200 3.21 4.40 -7.26
CA VAL A 200 4.56 4.62 -6.69
C VAL A 200 5.37 3.33 -6.63
N SER A 201 4.74 2.22 -6.23
CA SER A 201 5.40 0.93 -6.14
C SER A 201 5.81 0.39 -7.51
N PHE A 202 4.99 0.57 -8.53
CA PHE A 202 5.31 0.20 -9.90
C PHE A 202 6.45 1.06 -10.45
N THR A 203 6.35 2.39 -10.33
CA THR A 203 7.36 3.31 -10.87
C THR A 203 8.72 3.15 -10.18
N ASN A 204 8.75 2.84 -8.88
CA ASN A 204 9.98 2.56 -8.13
C ASN A 204 10.81 1.39 -8.69
N VAL A 205 10.16 0.34 -9.20
CA VAL A 205 10.86 -0.85 -9.72
C VAL A 205 11.09 -0.80 -11.23
N VAL A 206 10.27 -0.07 -11.98
CA VAL A 206 10.42 0.07 -13.43
C VAL A 206 11.47 1.13 -13.78
N ALA A 207 11.59 2.20 -12.99
CA ALA A 207 12.60 3.27 -13.14
C ALA A 207 12.65 3.99 -14.51
N PHE A 208 11.77 3.67 -15.47
CA PHE A 208 11.64 4.36 -16.76
C PHE A 208 10.58 5.48 -16.75
N SER A 209 9.78 5.57 -15.69
CA SER A 209 8.77 6.61 -15.50
C SER A 209 9.33 7.80 -14.71
N PRO A 210 8.75 9.01 -14.83
CA PRO A 210 9.10 10.13 -13.95
C PRO A 210 8.89 9.73 -12.48
N THR A 211 9.96 9.78 -11.68
CA THR A 211 9.89 9.56 -10.23
C THR A 211 9.37 10.82 -9.56
N ASP A 212 8.04 10.91 -9.47
CA ASP A 212 7.32 12.11 -9.07
C ASP A 212 7.04 12.16 -7.56
N THR A 213 7.00 11.00 -6.89
CA THR A 213 6.77 10.86 -5.46
C THR A 213 8.09 10.67 -4.71
N MET A 214 8.37 11.53 -3.72
CA MET A 214 9.61 11.46 -2.95
C MET A 214 9.42 10.72 -1.61
N PRO A 215 10.29 9.76 -1.26
CA PRO A 215 10.31 9.16 0.07
C PRO A 215 10.94 10.12 1.08
N MET A 216 10.14 10.59 2.03
CA MET A 216 10.54 11.57 3.03
C MET A 216 11.15 10.91 4.28
N SER A 217 10.60 9.77 4.70
CA SER A 217 11.05 9.08 5.91
C SER A 217 12.14 8.04 5.64
N ARG A 218 12.91 7.69 6.68
CA ARG A 218 13.98 6.68 6.58
C ARG A 218 13.42 5.30 6.21
N TRP A 219 12.28 4.92 6.78
CA TRP A 219 11.65 3.63 6.48
C TRP A 219 11.12 3.56 5.04
N ALA A 220 10.52 4.64 4.53
CA ALA A 220 10.11 4.71 3.13
C ALA A 220 11.29 4.48 2.18
N LYS A 221 12.43 5.12 2.45
CA LYS A 221 13.68 4.92 1.68
C LYS A 221 14.15 3.46 1.75
N MET A 222 14.16 2.84 2.93
CA MET A 222 14.60 1.45 3.09
C MET A 222 13.67 0.46 2.38
N LEU A 223 12.36 0.63 2.48
CA LEU A 223 11.38 -0.23 1.79
C LEU A 223 11.49 -0.09 0.27
N MET A 224 11.65 1.12 -0.26
CA MET A 224 11.86 1.34 -1.69
C MET A 224 13.13 0.67 -2.20
N THR A 225 14.24 0.80 -1.45
CA THR A 225 15.49 0.11 -1.78
C THR A 225 15.31 -1.42 -1.80
N LEU A 226 14.67 -1.98 -0.77
CA LEU A 226 14.43 -3.42 -0.69
C LEU A 226 13.57 -3.90 -1.87
N GLN A 227 12.50 -3.18 -2.18
CA GLN A 227 11.62 -3.50 -3.30
C GLN A 227 12.39 -3.54 -4.61
N SER A 228 13.20 -2.51 -4.89
CA SER A 228 13.97 -2.40 -6.14
C SER A 228 15.06 -3.46 -6.22
N MET A 229 15.70 -3.83 -5.11
CA MET A 229 16.69 -4.92 -5.09
C MET A 229 16.06 -6.25 -5.53
N VAL A 230 14.90 -6.61 -4.96
CA VAL A 230 14.18 -7.85 -5.30
C VAL A 230 13.71 -7.82 -6.76
N ALA A 231 13.11 -6.72 -7.20
CA ALA A 231 12.64 -6.61 -8.57
C ALA A 231 13.77 -6.66 -9.60
N LEU A 232 14.87 -5.96 -9.34
CA LEU A 232 16.00 -5.87 -10.26
C LEU A 232 16.68 -7.23 -10.44
N SER A 233 16.92 -7.98 -9.34
CA SER A 233 17.58 -9.29 -9.44
C SER A 233 16.75 -10.26 -10.29
N THR A 234 15.45 -10.36 -9.99
CA THR A 234 14.53 -11.26 -10.68
C THR A 234 14.38 -10.88 -12.16
N VAL A 235 14.09 -9.62 -12.47
CA VAL A 235 13.86 -9.20 -13.86
C VAL A 235 15.13 -9.36 -14.69
N ALA A 236 16.30 -8.95 -14.17
CA ALA A 236 17.56 -9.07 -14.91
C ALA A 236 17.91 -10.52 -15.24
N LEU A 237 17.80 -11.44 -14.28
CA LEU A 237 18.14 -12.85 -14.47
C LEU A 237 17.14 -13.56 -15.38
N VAL A 238 15.85 -13.28 -15.21
CA VAL A 238 14.78 -13.85 -16.06
C VAL A 238 14.97 -13.43 -17.52
N LEU A 239 15.22 -12.15 -17.77
CA LEU A 239 15.46 -11.65 -19.14
C LEU A 239 16.74 -12.25 -19.74
N ALA A 240 17.84 -12.26 -18.98
CA ALA A 240 19.11 -12.83 -19.44
C ALA A 240 18.97 -14.30 -19.86
N ARG A 241 18.30 -15.12 -19.04
CA ARG A 241 18.08 -16.53 -19.34
C ARG A 241 17.07 -16.73 -20.47
N ALA A 242 16.02 -15.91 -20.57
CA ALA A 242 15.05 -15.99 -21.67
C ALA A 242 15.72 -15.75 -23.03
N VAL A 243 16.59 -14.74 -23.13
CA VAL A 243 17.34 -14.45 -24.37
C VAL A 243 18.28 -15.62 -24.71
N ASN A 244 18.97 -16.18 -23.72
CA ASN A 244 19.87 -17.31 -23.91
C ASN A 244 19.17 -18.59 -24.38
N ILE A 245 17.88 -18.80 -24.04
CA ILE A 245 17.13 -19.99 -24.51
C ILE A 245 16.55 -19.76 -25.93
N LEU A 246 16.30 -18.51 -26.32
CA LEU A 246 15.74 -18.16 -27.64
C LEU A 246 16.80 -17.97 -28.73
N SER A 247 18.08 -17.89 -28.37
CA SER A 247 19.22 -17.75 -29.29
C SER A 247 19.79 -19.12 -29.63
#